data_AF-A0A952EU78-F1
#
_entry.id   AF-A0A952EU78-F1
#
_cell.length_a   1.000
_cell.length_b   1.000
_cell.length_c   1.000
_cell.angle_alpha   90.00
_cell.angle_beta   90.00
_cell.angle_gamma   90.00
#
_symmetry.space_group_name_H-M   'P 1'
#
loop_
_entity.id
_entity.type
_entity.pdbx_description
1 polymer ?
#
loop_
_entity_poly.entity_id
_entity_poly.type
_entity_poly.pdbx_seq_one_letter_code
_entity_poly.pdbx_strand_id
1 'polypeptide(L)' 'LGAALARMEMSSLYTELIPRLESIELAGEPQLAATTFVGGLKHLPIRYSLK' A
#
# COMPACT_ATOMS: atom_id res chain seq x y z
N LEU A 1 -10.52 -2.48 18.82
CA LEU A 1 -10.14 -3.91 18.97
C LEU A 1 -9.31 -4.45 17.78
N GLY A 2 -9.47 -3.98 16.54
CA GLY A 2 -8.72 -4.51 15.38
C GLY A 2 -7.26 -4.03 15.20
N ALA A 3 -6.78 -3.06 15.99
CA ALA A 3 -5.49 -2.43 15.73
C ALA A 3 -4.28 -3.35 15.90
N ALA A 4 -4.36 -4.37 16.75
CA ALA A 4 -3.27 -5.34 16.92
C ALA A 4 -3.18 -6.26 15.69
N LEU A 5 -4.32 -6.79 15.24
CA LEU A 5 -4.40 -7.63 14.04
C LEU A 5 -3.96 -6.88 12.78
N ALA A 6 -4.44 -5.65 12.58
CA ALA A 6 -4.05 -4.83 11.43
C ALA A 6 -2.53 -4.60 11.36
N ARG A 7 -1.86 -4.44 12.52
CA ARG A 7 -0.40 -4.33 12.57
C ARG A 7 0.28 -5.65 12.20
N MET A 8 -0.22 -6.78 12.68
CA MET A 8 0.30 -8.09 12.28
C MET A 8 0.16 -8.31 10.78
N GLU A 9 -1.01 -8.01 10.20
CA GLU A 9 -1.26 -8.15 8.76
C GLU A 9 -0.31 -7.29 7.93
N MET A 10 -0.11 -6.02 8.29
CA MET A 10 0.86 -5.15 7.62
C MET A 10 2.28 -5.71 7.71
N SER A 11 2.71 -6.14 8.91
CA SER A 11 4.05 -6.72 9.09
C SER A 11 4.26 -7.97 8.24
N SER A 12 3.29 -8.89 8.20
CA SER A 12 3.36 -10.10 7.38
C SER A 12 3.41 -9.77 5.89
N LEU A 13 2.57 -8.85 5.41
CA LEU A 13 2.56 -8.43 4.02
C LEU A 13 3.91 -7.83 3.59
N TYR A 14 4.42 -6.86 4.35
CA TYR A 14 5.66 -6.18 3.99
C TYR A 14 6.89 -7.07 4.13
N THR A 15 6.91 -8.01 5.09
CA THR A 15 8.01 -8.97 5.23
C THR A 15 8.17 -9.85 3.99
N GLU A 16 7.07 -10.24 3.34
CA GLU A 16 7.12 -11.03 2.10
C GLU A 16 7.35 -10.18 0.85
N LEU A 17 6.75 -8.98 0.80
CA LEU A 17 6.79 -8.12 -0.38
C LEU A 17 8.14 -7.42 -0.55
N ILE A 18 8.65 -6.78 0.51
CA ILE A 18 9.84 -5.92 0.42
C ILE A 18 11.08 -6.66 -0.08
N PRO A 19 11.38 -7.91 0.34
CA PRO A 19 12.53 -8.63 -0.19
C PRO A 19 12.45 -8.90 -1.69
N ARG A 20 11.26 -9.02 -2.27
CA ARG A 20 11.05 -9.31 -3.70
C ARG A 20 10.98 -8.05 -4.56
N LEU A 21 10.77 -6.90 -3.95
CA LEU A 21 10.63 -5.62 -4.62
C LEU A 21 12.00 -5.07 -5.02
N GLU A 22 12.23 -4.94 -6.33
CA GLU A 22 13.46 -4.36 -6.87
C GLU A 22 13.35 -2.84 -7.02
N SER A 23 12.21 -2.37 -7.53
CA SER A 23 11.94 -0.94 -7.67
C SER A 23 10.44 -0.64 -7.51
N ILE A 24 10.13 0.56 -7.05
CA ILE A 24 8.76 1.09 -7.01
C ILE A 24 8.80 2.61 -7.19
N GLU A 25 7.96 3.13 -8.07
CA GLU A 25 7.83 4.56 -8.34
C GLU A 25 6.38 4.92 -8.69
N LEU A 26 6.04 6.20 -8.53
CA LEU A 26 4.74 6.72 -8.95
C LEU A 26 4.69 6.79 -10.48
N ALA A 27 3.63 6.25 -11.05
CA ALA A 27 3.37 6.26 -12.50
C ALA A 27 2.30 7.28 -12.91
N GLY A 28 1.96 8.22 -12.01
CA GLY A 28 0.95 9.25 -12.21
C GLY A 28 0.51 9.87 -10.88
N GLU A 29 -0.45 10.78 -10.96
CA GLU A 29 -1.00 11.49 -9.79
C GLU A 29 -1.91 10.57 -8.95
N PRO A 30 -1.64 10.41 -7.64
CA PRO A 30 -2.54 9.68 -6.75
C PRO A 30 -3.89 10.38 -6.61
N GLN A 31 -4.96 9.59 -6.54
CA GLN A 31 -6.31 10.11 -6.28
C GLN A 31 -6.77 9.70 -4.88
N LEU A 32 -7.24 10.64 -4.08
CA LEU A 32 -7.90 10.37 -2.80
C LEU A 32 -9.35 9.93 -3.01
N ALA A 33 -9.84 9.06 -2.13
CA ALA A 33 -11.25 8.69 -2.09
C ALA A 33 -12.11 9.86 -1.59
N ALA A 34 -13.21 10.13 -2.28
CA ALA A 34 -14.19 11.15 -1.87
C ALA A 34 -15.08 10.60 -0.75
N THR A 35 -14.59 10.64 0.49
CA THR A 35 -15.28 10.12 1.68
C THR A 35 -15.21 11.11 2.85
N THR A 36 -16.20 11.06 3.74
CA THR A 36 -16.28 11.97 4.91
C THR A 36 -15.81 11.31 6.21
N PHE A 37 -15.55 10.01 6.21
CA PHE A 37 -15.27 9.26 7.43
C PHE A 37 -13.99 8.41 7.33
N VAL A 38 -14.01 7.30 6.58
CA VAL A 38 -12.80 6.49 6.35
C VAL A 38 -12.15 6.92 5.04
N GLY A 39 -11.05 7.68 5.15
CA GLY A 39 -10.27 8.17 4.02
C GLY A 39 -9.27 7.14 3.49
N GLY A 40 -8.70 7.42 2.32
CA GLY A 40 -7.67 6.59 1.69
C GLY A 40 -7.40 7.01 0.25
N LEU A 41 -6.53 6.24 -0.42
CA LEU A 41 -6.27 6.38 -1.85
C LEU A 41 -7.34 5.62 -2.64
N LYS A 42 -7.99 6.30 -3.58
CA LYS A 42 -8.87 5.70 -4.58
C LYS A 42 -8.07 5.03 -5.69
N HIS A 43 -7.02 5.71 -6.17
CA HIS A 43 -6.09 5.17 -7.15
C HIS A 43 -4.66 5.60 -6.78
N LEU A 44 -3.74 4.65 -6.83
CA LEU A 44 -2.30 4.89 -6.68
C LEU A 44 -1.58 4.27 -7.88
N PRO A 45 -1.42 5.00 -8.99
CA PRO A 45 -0.70 4.51 -10.14
C PRO A 45 0.78 4.28 -9.78
N ILE A 46 1.25 3.03 -9.88
CA ILE A 46 2.64 2.68 -9.61
C ILE A 46 3.23 1.86 -10.76
N ARG A 47 4.54 2.03 -10.95
CA ARG A 47 5.38 1.11 -11.72
C ARG A 47 6.31 0.42 -10.72
N TYR A 48 6.48 -0.89 -10.87
CA TYR A 48 7.34 -1.67 -10.00
C TYR A 48 8.06 -2.76 -10.79
N SER A 49 9.19 -3.19 -10.27
CA SER A 49 9.94 -4.38 -10.72
C SER A 49 10.10 -5.33 -9.56
N LEU A 50 10.00 -6.63 -9.84
CA LEU A 50 10.27 -7.70 -8.88
C LEU A 50 11.45 -8.52 -9.36
N LYS A 51 12.23 -9.03 -8.40
CA LYS A 51 13.30 -9.97 -8.66
C LYS A 51 12.81 -11.42 -8.67
#